data_AF-A0AAV4ZMN9-F1
#
_entry.id   AF-A0AAV4ZMN9-F1
#
_cell.length_a   1.000
_cell.length_b   1.000
_cell.length_c   1.000
_cell.angle_alpha   90.00
_cell.angle_beta   90.00
_cell.angle_gamma   90.00
#
_symmetry.space_group_name_H-M   'P 1'
#
loop_
_entity.id
_entity.type
_entity.pdbx_description
1 polymer ?
#
loop_
_entity_poly.entity_id
_entity_poly.type
_entity_poly.pdbx_seq_one_letter_code
_entity_poly.pdbx_strand_id
1 'polypeptide(L)'
;MMRQSAFVLLAMLCVPHAQAAPRADYEGIWARTEAECRDRDGPNSRTLIEMGGKDGPLFDRYENHCRIERVTGGAGSHELTLRCFEFWEEFRKNGVSNRATARLVQKSARSLRIDGESYTRCRR
;
A
#
# COMPACT_ATOMS: atom_id res chain seq x y z
N MET A 1 34.52 -51.33 -32.55
CA MET A 1 33.24 -50.61 -32.32
C MET A 1 33.35 -49.86 -31.00
N MET A 2 33.62 -48.54 -31.03
CA MET A 2 33.80 -47.70 -29.84
C MET A 2 32.48 -46.99 -29.51
N ARG A 3 31.86 -47.33 -28.38
CA ARG A 3 30.66 -46.67 -27.83
C ARG A 3 31.07 -45.37 -27.16
N GLN A 4 30.81 -44.23 -27.80
CA GLN A 4 30.86 -42.92 -27.16
C GLN A 4 29.67 -42.80 -26.21
N SER A 5 29.95 -42.65 -24.91
CA SER A 5 28.94 -42.34 -23.89
C SER A 5 28.89 -40.83 -23.72
N ALA A 6 27.81 -40.19 -24.16
CA ALA A 6 27.56 -38.78 -23.94
C ALA A 6 27.01 -38.59 -22.51
N PHE A 7 27.78 -37.94 -21.64
CA PHE A 7 27.31 -37.49 -20.33
C PHE A 7 26.45 -36.23 -20.51
N VAL A 8 25.16 -36.34 -20.24
CA VAL A 8 24.23 -35.19 -20.20
C VAL A 8 24.42 -34.49 -18.85
N LEU A 9 25.04 -33.31 -18.87
CA LEU A 9 25.12 -32.41 -17.73
C LEU A 9 23.76 -31.74 -17.51
N LEU A 10 23.02 -32.22 -16.51
CA LEU A 10 21.77 -31.61 -16.05
C LEU A 10 22.09 -30.38 -15.19
N ALA A 11 22.15 -29.20 -15.83
CA ALA A 11 22.31 -27.93 -15.12
C ALA A 11 21.02 -27.60 -14.35
N MET A 12 21.06 -27.77 -13.04
CA MET A 12 19.98 -27.38 -12.13
C MET A 12 19.93 -25.85 -12.05
N LEU A 13 18.97 -25.25 -12.79
CA LEU A 13 18.71 -23.81 -12.75
C LEU A 13 18.08 -23.46 -11.39
N CYS A 14 18.89 -22.97 -10.45
CA CYS A 14 18.42 -22.28 -9.25
C CYS A 14 17.71 -20.99 -9.68
N VAL A 15 16.39 -21.03 -9.87
CA VAL A 15 15.58 -19.82 -10.04
C VAL A 15 15.54 -19.10 -8.69
N PRO A 16 16.08 -17.88 -8.57
CA PRO A 16 15.95 -17.12 -7.34
C PRO A 16 14.47 -16.85 -7.11
N HIS A 17 13.93 -17.36 -6.00
CA HIS A 17 12.62 -16.96 -5.52
C HIS A 17 12.68 -15.46 -5.23
N ALA A 18 12.07 -14.65 -6.08
CA ALA A 18 11.84 -13.24 -5.81
C ALA A 18 10.91 -13.15 -4.58
N GLN A 19 11.51 -13.06 -3.40
CA GLN A 19 10.77 -12.73 -2.18
C GLN A 19 10.25 -11.30 -2.37
N ALA A 20 8.93 -11.15 -2.43
CA ALA A 20 8.32 -9.83 -2.41
C ALA A 20 8.83 -9.08 -1.18
N ALA A 21 9.32 -7.86 -1.38
CA ALA A 21 9.78 -7.02 -0.27
C ALA A 21 8.67 -6.95 0.81
N PRO A 22 9.04 -6.96 2.10
CA PRO A 22 8.06 -6.84 3.17
C PRO A 22 7.28 -5.54 2.98
N ARG A 23 5.95 -5.62 3.02
CA ARG A 23 5.06 -4.45 2.97
C ARG A 23 5.36 -3.54 4.15
N ALA A 24 5.20 -2.23 3.96
CA ALA A 24 5.30 -1.30 5.07
C ALA A 24 4.23 -1.61 6.12
N ASP A 25 4.55 -1.36 7.39
CA ASP A 25 3.69 -1.70 8.53
C ASP A 25 2.32 -0.99 8.49
N TYR A 26 2.27 0.19 7.89
CA TYR A 26 1.06 0.98 7.68
C TYR A 26 0.25 0.60 6.43
N GLU A 27 0.78 -0.24 5.51
CA GLU A 27 0.01 -0.67 4.32
C GLU A 27 -1.19 -1.50 4.73
N GLY A 28 -2.35 -1.25 4.13
CA GLY A 28 -3.59 -1.96 4.40
C GLY A 28 -4.84 -1.09 4.27
N ILE A 29 -5.97 -1.65 4.69
CA ILE A 29 -7.24 -0.93 4.80
C ILE A 29 -7.51 -0.67 6.27
N TRP A 30 -7.85 0.57 6.59
CA TRP A 30 -8.02 1.08 7.94
C TRP A 30 -9.37 1.79 8.07
N ALA A 31 -10.06 1.68 9.19
CA ALA A 31 -11.25 2.47 9.48
C ALA A 31 -11.32 2.84 10.97
N ARG A 32 -12.09 3.85 11.35
CA ARG A 32 -12.26 4.26 12.75
C ARG A 32 -13.07 3.25 13.55
N THR A 33 -13.94 2.49 12.90
CA THR A 33 -14.71 1.42 13.54
C THR A 33 -14.73 0.12 12.74
N GLU A 34 -14.96 -1.00 13.42
CA GLU A 34 -15.18 -2.31 12.77
C GLU A 34 -16.46 -2.33 11.93
N ALA A 35 -17.44 -1.46 12.22
CA ALA A 35 -18.65 -1.34 11.41
C ALA A 35 -18.34 -0.72 10.05
N GLU A 36 -17.54 0.35 10.02
CA GLU A 36 -17.04 0.95 8.77
C GLU A 36 -16.16 -0.05 8.00
N CYS A 37 -15.43 -0.94 8.67
CA CYS A 37 -14.72 -2.03 7.97
C CYS A 37 -15.64 -3.01 7.22
N ARG A 38 -16.95 -3.02 7.51
CA ARG A 38 -17.94 -3.84 6.79
C ARG A 38 -18.70 -3.06 5.72
N ASP A 39 -18.74 -1.74 5.83
CA ASP A 39 -19.38 -0.86 4.85
C ASP A 39 -18.40 -0.50 3.73
N ARG A 40 -18.63 -1.06 2.54
CA ARG A 40 -17.71 -0.91 1.40
C ARG A 40 -17.98 0.32 0.54
N ASP A 41 -19.20 0.85 0.60
CA ASP A 41 -19.71 1.79 -0.39
C ASP A 41 -20.19 3.11 0.23
N GLY A 42 -20.32 3.18 1.56
CA GLY A 42 -20.78 4.37 2.25
C GLY A 42 -19.72 5.45 2.45
N PRO A 43 -20.15 6.72 2.67
CA PRO A 43 -19.28 7.81 3.08
C PRO A 43 -18.74 7.57 4.48
N ASN A 44 -17.56 6.96 4.57
CA ASN A 44 -16.98 6.55 5.84
C ASN A 44 -15.46 6.79 5.90
N SER A 45 -14.87 6.46 7.05
CA SER A 45 -13.46 6.73 7.29
C SER A 45 -12.49 5.72 6.65
N ARG A 46 -12.97 4.74 5.87
CA ARG A 46 -12.11 3.73 5.27
C ARG A 46 -11.00 4.39 4.46
N THR A 47 -9.78 4.02 4.81
CA THR A 47 -8.56 4.52 4.21
C THR A 47 -7.74 3.34 3.72
N LEU A 48 -7.50 3.26 2.42
CA LEU A 48 -6.56 2.33 1.81
C LEU A 48 -5.19 3.01 1.70
N ILE A 49 -4.15 2.33 2.19
CA ILE A 49 -2.76 2.72 2.01
C ILE A 49 -2.02 1.56 1.34
N GLU A 50 -1.51 1.77 0.14
CA GLU A 50 -0.83 0.75 -0.65
C GLU A 50 0.42 1.35 -1.30
N MET A 51 1.56 0.66 -1.25
CA MET A 51 2.81 1.15 -1.87
C MET A 51 3.10 0.53 -3.24
N GLY A 52 2.46 -0.58 -3.58
CA GLY A 52 2.78 -1.41 -4.76
C GLY A 52 1.59 -1.79 -5.64
N GLY A 53 0.61 -0.90 -5.80
CA GLY A 53 -0.59 -1.13 -6.60
C GLY A 53 -0.42 -0.81 -8.10
N LYS A 54 -1.46 -1.13 -8.89
CA LYS A 54 -1.52 -0.80 -10.34
C LYS A 54 -1.32 0.70 -10.60
N ASP A 55 -1.83 1.53 -9.70
CA ASP A 55 -1.80 2.98 -9.80
C ASP A 55 -0.59 3.63 -9.09
N GLY A 56 0.33 2.80 -8.58
CA GLY A 56 1.47 3.20 -7.76
C GLY A 56 1.12 3.37 -6.27
N PRO A 57 1.97 4.08 -5.51
CA PRO A 57 1.70 4.40 -4.12
C PRO A 57 0.44 5.26 -3.92
N LEU A 58 -0.53 4.72 -3.18
CA LEU A 58 -1.88 5.26 -3.04
C LEU A 58 -2.25 5.42 -1.56
N PHE A 59 -2.78 6.59 -1.23
CA PHE A 59 -3.53 6.88 -0.01
C PHE A 59 -4.94 7.28 -0.46
N ASP A 60 -5.91 6.39 -0.28
CA ASP A 60 -7.27 6.57 -0.78
C ASP A 60 -8.24 6.59 0.39
N ARG A 61 -9.05 7.65 0.48
CA ARG A 61 -10.07 7.81 1.52
C ARG A 61 -11.20 8.61 0.92
N TYR A 62 -12.43 8.10 0.99
CA TYR A 62 -13.68 8.73 0.56
C TYR A 62 -13.54 10.07 -0.21
N GLU A 63 -13.82 10.03 -1.52
CA GLU A 63 -13.70 11.17 -2.46
C GLU A 63 -12.30 11.79 -2.55
N ASN A 64 -11.28 11.28 -1.85
CA ASN A 64 -9.91 11.78 -1.93
C ASN A 64 -8.98 10.65 -2.35
N HIS A 65 -8.59 10.69 -3.62
CA HIS A 65 -7.66 9.73 -4.23
C HIS A 65 -6.28 10.37 -4.24
N CYS A 66 -5.37 9.95 -3.36
CA CYS A 66 -4.07 10.61 -3.23
C CYS A 66 -2.90 9.74 -3.68
N ARG A 67 -2.01 10.30 -4.49
CA ARG A 67 -0.69 9.72 -4.76
C ARG A 67 0.21 10.00 -3.58
N ILE A 68 0.92 8.98 -3.10
CA ILE A 68 1.99 9.15 -2.10
C ILE A 68 3.26 9.53 -2.85
N GLU A 69 3.64 10.81 -2.81
CA GLU A 69 4.83 11.32 -3.52
C GLU A 69 6.12 11.03 -2.75
N ARG A 70 6.05 11.03 -1.42
CA ARG A 70 7.20 10.85 -0.55
C ARG A 70 6.76 10.30 0.80
N VAL A 71 7.60 9.43 1.36
CA VAL A 71 7.50 8.98 2.75
C VAL A 71 8.76 9.38 3.49
N THR A 72 8.61 9.99 4.66
CA THR A 72 9.70 10.28 5.60
C THR A 72 9.42 9.71 6.97
N GLY A 73 10.45 9.64 7.81
CA GLY A 73 10.37 9.03 9.13
C GLY A 73 10.88 7.59 9.15
N GLY A 74 10.55 6.85 10.21
CA GLY A 74 11.02 5.50 10.48
C GLY A 74 10.50 4.97 11.81
N ALA A 75 10.67 3.67 12.05
CA ALA A 75 10.30 3.00 13.30
C ALA A 75 8.84 3.28 13.76
N GLY A 76 7.86 3.04 12.89
CA GLY A 76 6.44 3.12 13.21
C GLY A 76 5.88 4.55 13.29
N SER A 77 6.63 5.57 12.88
CA SER A 77 6.12 6.93 12.66
C SER A 77 6.56 7.42 11.29
N HIS A 78 5.60 7.76 10.45
CA HIS A 78 5.82 8.19 9.08
C HIS A 78 5.07 9.47 8.77
N GLU A 79 5.65 10.30 7.91
CA GLU A 79 4.96 11.43 7.31
C GLU A 79 4.88 11.21 5.81
N LEU A 80 3.66 11.27 5.28
CA LEU A 80 3.39 11.16 3.85
C LEU A 80 3.25 12.56 3.26
N THR A 81 3.89 12.81 2.12
CA THR A 81 3.53 13.91 1.23
C THR A 81 2.61 13.38 0.15
N LEU A 82 1.45 14.01 0.01
CA LEU A 82 0.36 13.56 -0.83
C LEU A 82 0.04 14.58 -1.91
N ARG A 83 -0.33 14.07 -3.09
CA ARG A 83 -1.07 14.82 -4.11
C ARG A 83 -2.43 14.19 -4.29
N CYS A 84 -3.48 14.91 -3.90
CA CYS A 84 -4.85 14.42 -3.83
C CYS A 84 -5.70 14.97 -4.98
N PHE A 85 -6.68 14.17 -5.36
CA PHE A 85 -7.63 14.44 -6.43
C PHE A 85 -9.02 14.08 -5.91
N GLU A 86 -10.02 14.90 -6.25
CA GLU A 86 -11.41 14.66 -5.84
C GLU A 86 -12.01 13.50 -6.62
N PHE A 87 -11.67 13.40 -7.92
CA PHE A 87 -12.18 12.36 -8.79
C PHE A 87 -11.08 11.43 -9.32
N TRP A 88 -11.40 10.13 -9.40
CA TRP A 88 -10.53 9.14 -10.04
C TRP A 88 -10.16 9.48 -11.48
N GLU A 89 -11.02 10.20 -12.20
CA GLU A 89 -10.69 10.68 -13.55
C GLU A 89 -9.49 11.64 -13.52
N GLU A 90 -9.49 12.61 -12.60
CA GLU A 90 -8.40 13.56 -12.44
C GLU A 90 -7.14 12.86 -11.93
N PHE A 91 -7.26 11.94 -10.97
CA PHE A 91 -6.13 11.13 -10.50
C PHE A 91 -5.43 10.40 -11.66
N ARG A 92 -6.22 9.76 -12.54
CA ARG A 92 -5.71 8.99 -13.69
C ARG A 92 -5.13 9.87 -14.79
N LYS A 93 -5.73 11.04 -15.03
CA LYS A 93 -5.27 12.01 -16.04
C LYS A 93 -4.22 12.99 -15.51
N ASN A 94 -3.88 12.93 -14.23
CA ASN A 94 -3.06 13.92 -13.53
C ASN A 94 -3.62 15.34 -13.70
N GLY A 95 -4.91 15.50 -13.41
CA GLY A 95 -5.69 16.75 -13.52
C GLY A 95 -5.52 17.70 -12.33
N VAL A 96 -6.58 18.47 -12.03
CA VAL A 96 -6.60 19.41 -10.90
C VAL A 96 -6.38 18.63 -9.60
N SER A 97 -5.49 19.15 -8.75
CA SER A 97 -5.10 18.48 -7.52
C SER A 97 -4.71 19.47 -6.44
N ASN A 98 -4.74 18.98 -5.21
CA ASN A 98 -4.24 19.68 -4.03
C ASN A 98 -3.10 18.89 -3.38
N ARG A 99 -2.18 19.60 -2.72
CA ARG A 99 -1.15 18.98 -1.89
C ARG A 99 -1.68 18.82 -0.47
N ALA A 100 -1.33 17.70 0.16
CA ALA A 100 -1.63 17.44 1.55
C ALA A 100 -0.48 16.67 2.22
N THR A 101 -0.54 16.55 3.53
CA THR A 101 0.31 15.64 4.30
C THR A 101 -0.56 14.75 5.18
N ALA A 102 -0.03 13.58 5.52
CA ALA A 102 -0.64 12.69 6.51
C ALA A 102 0.43 12.13 7.43
N ARG A 103 0.20 12.20 8.74
CA ARG A 103 1.08 11.60 9.75
C ARG A 103 0.53 10.25 10.18
N LEU A 104 1.33 9.22 9.98
CA LEU A 104 1.02 7.84 10.36
C LEU A 104 1.82 7.47 11.61
N VAL A 105 1.15 6.90 12.61
CA VAL A 105 1.82 6.34 13.78
C VAL A 105 1.29 4.94 14.05
N GLN A 106 2.09 3.93 13.73
CA GLN A 106 1.81 2.53 14.01
C GLN A 106 1.80 2.31 15.53
N LYS A 107 0.69 1.79 16.06
CA LYS A 107 0.56 1.44 17.48
C LYS A 107 0.67 -0.06 17.70
N SER A 108 0.13 -0.85 16.79
CA SER A 108 0.27 -2.30 16.75
C SER A 108 -0.06 -2.80 15.34
N ALA A 109 0.10 -4.10 15.07
CA ALA A 109 -0.34 -4.68 13.80
C ALA A 109 -1.82 -4.42 13.47
N ARG A 110 -2.68 -4.10 14.46
CA ARG A 110 -4.11 -3.83 14.27
C ARG A 110 -4.53 -2.39 14.51
N SER A 111 -3.61 -1.50 14.89
CA SER A 111 -3.93 -0.11 15.24
C SER A 111 -2.94 0.87 14.62
N LEU A 112 -3.50 1.86 13.94
CA LEU A 112 -2.79 2.96 13.30
C LEU A 112 -3.42 4.29 13.75
N ARG A 113 -2.60 5.30 14.00
CA ARG A 113 -3.10 6.69 14.06
C ARG A 113 -2.81 7.41 12.75
N ILE A 114 -3.81 8.05 12.19
CA ILE A 114 -3.70 8.90 10.99
C ILE A 114 -4.09 10.31 11.41
N ASP A 115 -3.16 11.25 11.35
CA ASP A 115 -3.33 12.65 11.79
C ASP A 115 -3.86 12.77 13.23
N GLY A 116 -3.45 11.84 14.09
CA GLY A 116 -3.85 11.78 15.48
C GLY A 116 -5.15 10.99 15.73
N GLU A 117 -5.94 10.70 14.72
CA GLU A 117 -7.17 9.89 14.84
C GLU A 117 -6.86 8.40 14.83
N SER A 118 -7.59 7.61 15.61
CA SER A 118 -7.34 6.16 15.75
C SER A 118 -8.11 5.35 14.73
N TYR A 119 -7.43 4.40 14.11
CA TYR A 119 -7.97 3.47 13.12
C TYR A 119 -7.65 2.02 13.52
N THR A 120 -8.61 1.13 13.27
CA THR A 120 -8.44 -0.33 13.32
C THR A 120 -8.15 -0.86 11.92
N ARG A 121 -7.34 -1.92 11.84
CA ARG A 121 -7.06 -2.61 10.59
C ARG A 121 -8.28 -3.41 10.17
N CYS A 122 -8.85 -3.09 9.02
CA CYS A 122 -9.91 -3.89 8.43
C CYS A 122 -9.34 -5.23 7.94
N ARG A 123 -10.00 -6.31 8.34
CA ARG A 123 -9.74 -7.63 7.77
C ARG A 123 -10.38 -7.68 6.39
N ARG A 124 -9.68 -8.32 5.45
CA ARG A 124 -10.26 -8.65 4.15
C ARG A 124 -11.24 -9.80 4.29
#